data_AF-A0A920L2D1-F1
#
_entry.id   AF-A0A920L2D1-F1
#
_cell.length_a   1.000
_cell.length_b   1.000
_cell.length_c   1.000
_cell.angle_alpha   90.00
_cell.angle_beta   90.00
_cell.angle_gamma   90.00
#
_symmetry.space_group_name_H-M   'P 1'
#
loop_
_entity.id
_entity.type
_entity.pdbx_description
1 polymer ?
#
loop_
_entity_poly.entity_id
_entity_poly.type
_entity_poly.pdbx_seq_one_letter_code
_entity_poly.pdbx_strand_id
1 'polypeptide(L)'
;MQLDDPLDFYAVTDHAAWLGMIRAYADPTTKPGKLDFASDLHGLNDPENLNTNTFAKRAGLFSNLITGELIEPSKNPIKMLGAYLQKDTIYGTMAYDRATHQSAWRDVAESAERHNKPGEFTTFIAYEFTSSGPGQSNLHRNVIFKDSKAPIQPFSIIDSQNPEDLWNWMDNLRELGVESLAIPHNSNGSNGQMFKLVDWAGNPMDDNYAEQRMRNEPLVEITQVKGTSDTHPLLSPEDKWADFGIMNNRVASPFYSKPSGSYVREAYLRGLSLEAEYKINPYKFGLVGASDTHTGAISDKESDFHSKIGILDGTPELRGAAPVTQSLRQQLEEAGANVIVDGILDIEGKDYIDTGYTEWGASGLAAVWAENNTRESIYEAFRRKETFATSGSRIKVRFFGGYNLEKILEEGDPIKYAYANASSMGSDILQNQNQVPEFMVWAIRDLKRAPLDRVQIIKGWTELGVNLMKSL
;
A
#
# COMPACT_ATOMS: atom_id res chain seq x y z
N MET A 1 13.18 -11.75 -15.58
CA MET A 1 12.53 -12.13 -14.33
C MET A 1 11.30 -12.93 -14.65
N GLN A 2 11.11 -14.09 -14.03
CA GLN A 2 9.97 -14.97 -14.25
C GLN A 2 9.53 -15.49 -12.89
N LEU A 3 8.22 -15.44 -12.60
CA LEU A 3 7.69 -15.95 -11.34
C LEU A 3 7.76 -17.48 -11.30
N ASP A 4 8.12 -18.03 -10.13
CA ASP A 4 8.11 -19.48 -9.88
C ASP A 4 6.69 -20.07 -9.98
N ASP A 5 5.69 -19.24 -9.69
CA ASP A 5 4.28 -19.58 -9.64
C ASP A 5 3.44 -18.45 -10.27
N PRO A 6 2.49 -18.77 -11.15
CA PRO A 6 1.63 -17.75 -11.75
C PRO A 6 0.73 -17.10 -10.69
N LEU A 7 0.44 -15.80 -10.85
CA LEU A 7 -0.57 -15.13 -10.03
C LEU A 7 -1.97 -15.47 -10.56
N ASP A 8 -2.95 -15.60 -9.67
CA ASP A 8 -4.36 -15.76 -10.06
C ASP A 8 -4.98 -14.42 -10.48
N PHE A 9 -4.54 -13.32 -9.87
CA PHE A 9 -4.99 -11.99 -10.20
C PHE A 9 -3.90 -10.94 -10.01
N TYR A 10 -4.06 -9.76 -10.63
CA TYR A 10 -3.09 -8.68 -10.56
C TYR A 10 -3.72 -7.29 -10.75
N ALA A 11 -3.17 -6.28 -10.08
CA ALA A 11 -3.52 -4.88 -10.27
C ALA A 11 -2.22 -4.07 -10.31
N VAL A 12 -2.10 -3.17 -11.29
CA VAL A 12 -1.01 -2.19 -11.33
C VAL A 12 -1.55 -0.89 -10.75
N THR A 13 -0.90 -0.39 -9.71
CA THR A 13 -1.30 0.84 -9.02
C THR A 13 -0.13 1.81 -9.04
N ASP A 14 -0.17 2.75 -9.98
CA ASP A 14 0.83 3.82 -10.08
C ASP A 14 0.26 5.13 -9.53
N HIS A 15 1.14 6.04 -9.13
CA HIS A 15 0.82 7.33 -8.51
C HIS A 15 -0.10 8.15 -9.42
N ALA A 16 -1.36 8.34 -9.02
CA ALA A 16 -2.34 9.06 -9.84
C ALA A 16 -1.87 10.46 -10.22
N ALA A 17 -1.13 11.16 -9.36
CA ALA A 17 -0.63 12.50 -9.64
C ALA A 17 0.31 12.54 -10.87
N TRP A 18 0.99 11.44 -11.17
CA TRP A 18 2.11 11.40 -12.11
C TRP A 18 1.89 10.53 -13.35
N LEU A 19 0.70 9.92 -13.50
CA LEU A 19 0.39 9.06 -14.64
C LEU A 19 0.75 9.73 -15.97
N GLY A 20 1.70 9.14 -16.69
CA GLY A 20 2.20 9.63 -17.98
C GLY A 20 3.07 10.90 -17.94
N MET A 21 3.11 11.62 -16.82
CA MET A 21 3.76 12.93 -16.73
C MET A 21 5.28 12.83 -16.86
N ILE A 22 5.93 11.92 -16.13
CA ILE A 22 7.40 11.73 -16.19
C ILE A 22 7.84 11.36 -17.61
N ARG A 23 7.08 10.48 -18.27
CA ARG A 23 7.34 10.13 -19.67
C ARG A 23 7.19 11.32 -20.61
N ALA A 24 6.18 12.17 -20.38
CA ALA A 24 5.97 13.34 -21.20
C ALA A 24 7.05 14.41 -20.98
N TYR A 25 7.48 14.65 -19.74
CA TYR A 25 8.61 15.56 -19.47
C TYR A 25 9.88 15.14 -20.18
N ALA A 26 10.13 13.83 -20.25
CA ALA A 26 11.32 13.31 -20.91
C ALA A 26 11.32 13.47 -22.44
N ASP A 27 10.18 13.77 -23.05
CA ASP A 27 10.03 13.93 -24.50
C ASP A 27 9.83 15.42 -24.88
N PRO A 28 10.84 16.08 -25.48
CA PRO A 28 10.80 17.50 -25.84
C PRO A 28 9.71 17.85 -26.87
N THR A 29 9.14 16.86 -27.55
CA THR A 29 8.10 17.09 -28.55
C THR A 29 6.72 17.30 -27.92
N THR A 30 6.52 16.78 -26.71
CA THR A 30 5.25 16.88 -25.99
C THR A 30 5.03 18.28 -25.42
N LYS A 31 3.80 18.57 -24.99
CA LYS A 31 3.50 19.83 -24.30
C LYS A 31 4.19 19.92 -22.93
N PRO A 32 4.16 18.88 -22.07
CA PRO A 32 4.93 18.89 -20.81
C PRO A 32 6.45 19.00 -21.01
N GLY A 33 7.02 18.33 -22.02
CA GLY A 33 8.46 18.37 -22.29
C GLY A 33 8.99 19.73 -22.78
N LYS A 34 8.12 20.67 -23.14
CA LYS A 34 8.50 22.05 -23.52
C LYS A 34 8.58 23.00 -22.33
N LEU A 35 8.28 22.55 -21.13
CA LEU A 35 8.43 23.35 -19.91
C LEU A 35 9.91 23.53 -19.60
N ASP A 36 10.29 24.69 -19.06
CA ASP A 36 11.69 25.04 -18.82
C ASP A 36 12.39 24.01 -17.91
N PHE A 37 11.73 23.54 -16.85
CA PHE A 37 12.30 22.53 -15.95
C PHE A 37 12.41 21.13 -16.60
N ALA A 38 11.63 20.86 -17.64
CA ALA A 38 11.59 19.54 -18.27
C ALA A 38 12.85 19.26 -19.09
N SER A 39 13.66 20.27 -19.44
CA SER A 39 14.92 20.10 -20.16
C SER A 39 15.86 19.11 -19.47
N ASP A 40 15.88 19.11 -18.14
CA ASP A 40 16.78 18.25 -17.36
C ASP A 40 16.30 16.78 -17.37
N LEU A 41 15.03 16.56 -17.69
CA LEU A 41 14.38 15.25 -17.82
C LEU A 41 14.46 14.70 -19.26
N HIS A 42 14.87 15.50 -20.25
CA HIS A 42 14.92 15.05 -21.64
C HIS A 42 15.81 13.81 -21.80
N GLY A 43 15.30 12.85 -22.56
CA GLY A 43 15.98 11.59 -22.84
C GLY A 43 16.11 10.66 -21.64
N LEU A 44 15.45 10.93 -20.50
CA LEU A 44 15.51 10.08 -19.31
C LEU A 44 15.18 8.61 -19.61
N ASN A 45 14.34 8.35 -20.60
CA ASN A 45 13.92 7.00 -20.99
C ASN A 45 14.61 6.49 -22.25
N ASP A 46 15.63 7.19 -22.76
CA ASP A 46 16.40 6.73 -23.92
C ASP A 46 17.23 5.49 -23.53
N PRO A 47 17.42 4.51 -24.43
CA PRO A 47 18.08 3.23 -24.11
C PRO A 47 19.45 3.38 -23.43
N GLU A 48 20.24 4.37 -23.83
CA GLU A 48 21.55 4.69 -23.26
C GLU A 48 21.49 5.23 -21.83
N ASN A 49 20.33 5.67 -21.36
CA ASN A 49 20.09 6.19 -20.02
C ASN A 49 19.43 5.17 -19.09
N LEU A 50 19.08 3.97 -19.58
CA LEU A 50 18.47 2.89 -18.78
C LEU A 50 19.53 2.00 -18.10
N ASN A 51 20.46 2.62 -17.37
CA ASN A 51 21.51 1.91 -16.63
C ASN A 51 21.91 2.65 -15.34
N THR A 52 22.64 1.94 -14.48
CA THR A 52 23.04 2.40 -13.14
C THR A 52 24.01 3.58 -13.14
N ASN A 53 24.69 3.88 -14.25
CA ASN A 53 25.55 5.08 -14.34
C ASN A 53 24.74 6.38 -14.31
N THR A 54 23.42 6.30 -14.56
CA THR A 54 22.51 7.46 -14.48
C THR A 54 21.93 7.69 -13.09
N PHE A 55 22.32 6.88 -12.10
CA PHE A 55 21.80 6.93 -10.74
C PHE A 55 21.86 8.35 -10.14
N ALA A 56 23.04 8.95 -10.09
CA ALA A 56 23.27 10.28 -9.56
C ALA A 56 22.35 11.33 -10.20
N LYS A 57 22.27 11.35 -11.54
CA LYS A 57 21.35 12.22 -12.30
C LYS A 57 19.89 11.97 -11.90
N ARG A 58 19.44 10.71 -11.89
CA ARG A 58 18.05 10.33 -11.57
C ARG A 58 17.68 10.70 -10.13
N ALA A 59 18.59 10.48 -9.18
CA ALA A 59 18.38 10.81 -7.79
C ALA A 59 18.19 12.32 -7.58
N GLY A 60 19.06 13.14 -8.19
CA GLY A 60 18.93 14.60 -8.17
C GLY A 60 17.64 15.09 -8.82
N LEU A 61 17.27 14.55 -9.98
CA LEU A 61 16.03 14.89 -10.69
C LEU A 61 14.78 14.55 -9.87
N PHE A 62 14.75 13.38 -9.24
CA PHE A 62 13.64 12.95 -8.40
C PHE A 62 13.47 13.85 -7.17
N SER A 63 14.58 14.17 -6.49
CA SER A 63 14.62 15.12 -5.38
C SER A 63 14.04 16.48 -5.77
N ASN A 64 14.46 17.04 -6.90
CA ASN A 64 14.01 18.35 -7.40
C ASN A 64 12.53 18.33 -7.83
N LEU A 65 12.05 17.26 -8.46
CA LEU A 65 10.64 17.13 -8.85
C LEU A 65 9.70 17.09 -7.64
N ILE A 66 10.11 16.40 -6.57
CA ILE A 66 9.33 16.31 -5.33
C ILE A 66 9.35 17.63 -4.55
N THR A 67 10.53 18.26 -4.45
CA THR A 67 10.73 19.40 -3.55
C THR A 67 10.48 20.77 -4.21
N GLY A 68 10.70 20.90 -5.52
CA GLY A 68 10.64 22.16 -6.26
C GLY A 68 9.38 22.37 -7.09
N GLU A 69 8.89 21.36 -7.82
CA GLU A 69 7.85 21.55 -8.85
C GLU A 69 6.42 21.17 -8.41
N LEU A 70 6.27 20.26 -7.43
CA LEU A 70 4.97 19.92 -6.83
C LEU A 70 4.51 20.91 -5.76
N ILE A 71 5.45 21.61 -5.11
CA ILE A 71 5.19 22.39 -3.88
C ILE A 71 5.25 23.91 -4.15
N GLU A 72 5.96 24.39 -5.18
CA GLU A 72 5.95 25.82 -5.51
C GLU A 72 4.70 26.22 -6.33
N PRO A 73 3.83 27.12 -5.81
CA PRO A 73 2.73 27.68 -6.58
C PRO A 73 3.26 28.55 -7.73
N SER A 74 2.52 28.61 -8.85
CA SER A 74 2.85 29.49 -9.98
C SER A 74 2.98 30.94 -9.52
N LYS A 75 4.10 31.57 -9.91
CA LYS A 75 4.37 33.00 -9.68
C LYS A 75 3.51 33.93 -10.58
N ASN A 76 2.57 33.39 -11.36
CA ASN A 76 1.71 34.16 -12.29
C ASN A 76 0.41 34.63 -11.60
N PRO A 77 0.20 35.95 -11.43
CA PRO A 77 -0.93 36.50 -10.67
C PRO A 77 -2.32 36.25 -11.31
N ILE A 78 -2.40 36.06 -12.62
CA ILE A 78 -3.68 35.77 -13.32
C ILE A 78 -4.10 34.32 -13.10
N LYS A 79 -3.14 33.39 -13.11
CA LYS A 79 -3.38 31.96 -12.83
C LYS A 79 -3.74 31.73 -11.35
N MET A 80 -3.08 32.43 -10.43
CA MET A 80 -3.40 32.41 -9.00
C MET A 80 -4.83 32.92 -8.71
N LEU A 81 -5.29 33.96 -9.44
CA LEU A 81 -6.66 34.46 -9.32
C LEU A 81 -7.70 33.46 -9.87
N GLY A 82 -7.38 32.77 -10.97
CA GLY A 82 -8.22 31.68 -11.51
C GLY A 82 -8.32 30.50 -10.54
N ALA A 83 -7.20 30.08 -9.95
CA ALA A 83 -7.15 29.02 -8.94
C ALA A 83 -7.97 29.36 -7.68
N TYR A 84 -7.86 30.61 -7.22
CA TYR A 84 -8.63 31.12 -6.08
C TYR A 84 -10.15 31.15 -6.34
N LEU A 85 -10.58 31.54 -7.54
CA LEU A 85 -11.99 31.64 -7.90
C LEU A 85 -12.65 30.28 -8.17
N GLN A 86 -11.88 29.26 -8.57
CA GLN A 86 -12.37 27.93 -8.87
C GLN A 86 -12.28 26.94 -7.68
N LYS A 87 -11.74 27.39 -6.53
CA LYS A 87 -11.39 26.53 -5.37
C LYS A 87 -10.55 25.31 -5.79
N ASP A 88 -9.66 25.52 -6.75
CA ASP A 88 -8.87 24.47 -7.40
C ASP A 88 -7.42 24.96 -7.43
N THR A 89 -6.60 24.47 -6.49
CA THR A 89 -5.18 24.81 -6.37
C THR A 89 -4.34 24.32 -7.57
N ILE A 90 -4.91 23.49 -8.45
CA ILE A 90 -4.26 22.89 -9.61
C ILE A 90 -4.05 23.92 -10.74
N TYR A 91 -4.86 24.98 -10.81
CA TYR A 91 -4.63 26.07 -11.77
C TYR A 91 -3.32 26.84 -11.52
N GLY A 92 -2.66 26.57 -10.39
CA GLY A 92 -1.37 27.12 -10.00
C GLY A 92 -0.15 26.28 -10.38
N THR A 93 -0.23 25.07 -10.95
CA THR A 93 0.98 24.33 -11.36
C THR A 93 1.09 24.21 -12.88
N MET A 94 2.29 24.47 -13.43
CA MET A 94 2.59 24.20 -14.83
C MET A 94 2.96 22.72 -15.07
N ALA A 95 3.21 21.97 -13.99
CA ALA A 95 3.68 20.59 -14.00
C ALA A 95 2.53 19.55 -14.02
N TYR A 96 1.37 19.89 -14.60
CA TYR A 96 0.31 18.91 -14.82
C TYR A 96 -0.41 19.16 -16.14
N ASP A 97 -0.52 18.12 -16.97
CA ASP A 97 -1.24 18.18 -18.24
C ASP A 97 -2.33 17.10 -18.28
N ARG A 98 -3.58 17.55 -18.25
CA ARG A 98 -4.75 16.67 -18.16
C ARG A 98 -4.86 15.69 -19.34
N ALA A 99 -4.51 16.12 -20.55
CA ALA A 99 -4.61 15.25 -21.73
C ALA A 99 -3.58 14.10 -21.66
N THR A 100 -2.36 14.43 -21.24
CA THR A 100 -1.28 13.45 -21.00
C THR A 100 -1.71 12.45 -19.93
N HIS A 101 -2.21 12.96 -18.80
CA HIS A 101 -2.66 12.16 -17.68
C HIS A 101 -3.81 11.21 -18.04
N GLN A 102 -4.88 11.74 -18.64
CA GLN A 102 -6.04 10.95 -19.06
C GLN A 102 -5.67 9.91 -20.12
N SER A 103 -4.73 10.23 -21.02
CA SER A 103 -4.25 9.27 -22.00
C SER A 103 -3.49 8.12 -21.34
N ALA A 104 -2.65 8.40 -20.33
CA ALA A 104 -1.94 7.36 -19.59
C ALA A 104 -2.89 6.52 -18.74
N TRP A 105 -3.86 7.16 -18.07
CA TRP A 105 -4.90 6.45 -17.32
C TRP A 105 -5.72 5.51 -18.21
N ARG A 106 -6.11 5.98 -19.40
CA ARG A 106 -6.79 5.14 -20.39
C ARG A 106 -5.94 3.93 -20.78
N ASP A 107 -4.64 4.10 -21.03
CA ASP A 107 -3.75 2.98 -21.37
C ASP A 107 -3.62 1.96 -20.23
N VAL A 108 -3.58 2.42 -18.97
CA VAL A 108 -3.64 1.53 -17.79
C VAL A 108 -4.93 0.72 -17.78
N ALA A 109 -6.09 1.38 -17.94
CA ALA A 109 -7.39 0.71 -17.96
C ALA A 109 -7.51 -0.28 -19.14
N GLU A 110 -7.15 0.14 -20.35
CA GLU A 110 -7.13 -0.72 -21.54
C GLU A 110 -6.16 -1.90 -21.38
N SER A 111 -5.01 -1.69 -20.75
CA SER A 111 -4.05 -2.77 -20.48
C SER A 111 -4.61 -3.80 -19.50
N ALA A 112 -5.29 -3.34 -18.44
CA ALA A 112 -6.01 -4.26 -17.55
C ALA A 112 -7.04 -5.06 -18.34
N GLU A 113 -7.90 -4.42 -19.15
CA GLU A 113 -8.89 -5.12 -19.98
C GLU A 113 -8.26 -6.15 -20.94
N ARG A 114 -7.20 -5.76 -21.67
CA ARG A 114 -6.52 -6.63 -22.63
C ARG A 114 -6.01 -7.93 -22.02
N HIS A 115 -5.61 -7.89 -20.75
CA HIS A 115 -5.01 -9.03 -20.05
C HIS A 115 -5.98 -9.74 -19.10
N ASN A 116 -7.21 -9.26 -18.96
CA ASN A 116 -8.23 -9.92 -18.14
C ASN A 116 -8.75 -11.17 -18.84
N LYS A 117 -8.47 -12.35 -18.26
CA LYS A 117 -8.98 -13.64 -18.71
C LYS A 117 -9.76 -14.30 -17.58
N PRO A 118 -11.05 -13.95 -17.40
CA PRO A 118 -11.88 -14.52 -16.33
C PRO A 118 -11.84 -16.05 -16.32
N GLY A 119 -11.59 -16.63 -15.15
CA GLY A 119 -11.40 -18.06 -14.92
C GLY A 119 -9.93 -18.52 -14.94
N GLU A 120 -9.03 -17.74 -15.53
CA GLU A 120 -7.60 -18.08 -15.66
C GLU A 120 -6.68 -17.06 -14.97
N PHE A 121 -6.85 -15.78 -15.29
CA PHE A 121 -6.07 -14.67 -14.76
C PHE A 121 -6.90 -13.39 -14.74
N THR A 122 -7.20 -12.87 -13.55
CA THR A 122 -8.01 -11.66 -13.41
C THR A 122 -7.13 -10.42 -13.24
N THR A 123 -7.37 -9.38 -14.02
CA THR A 123 -6.74 -8.07 -13.78
C THR A 123 -7.75 -7.11 -13.18
N PHE A 124 -7.31 -6.05 -12.51
CA PHE A 124 -8.18 -4.95 -12.11
C PHE A 124 -7.71 -3.63 -12.72
N ILE A 125 -8.67 -2.78 -13.08
CA ILE A 125 -8.39 -1.36 -13.27
C ILE A 125 -8.14 -0.78 -11.89
N ALA A 126 -6.97 -0.19 -11.67
CA ALA A 126 -6.56 0.30 -10.36
C ALA A 126 -5.52 1.41 -10.49
N TYR A 127 -5.37 2.22 -9.44
CA TYR A 127 -4.34 3.25 -9.34
C TYR A 127 -3.96 3.50 -7.87
N GLU A 128 -2.86 4.19 -7.62
CA GLU A 128 -2.49 4.65 -6.27
C GLU A 128 -2.94 6.10 -6.04
N PHE A 129 -3.81 6.33 -5.06
CA PHE A 129 -4.01 7.65 -4.47
C PHE A 129 -2.86 7.94 -3.51
N THR A 130 -1.96 8.81 -3.96
CA THR A 130 -0.79 9.25 -3.19
C THR A 130 -1.17 10.42 -2.33
N SER A 131 -0.95 10.38 -1.01
CA SER A 131 -1.19 11.54 -0.14
C SER A 131 -0.24 11.52 1.06
N SER A 132 -0.03 12.70 1.65
CA SER A 132 0.82 12.88 2.82
C SER A 132 0.13 13.71 3.88
N GLY A 133 0.22 13.26 5.13
CA GLY A 133 -0.17 14.05 6.31
C GLY A 133 0.99 14.92 6.84
N PRO A 134 0.75 15.67 7.94
CA PRO A 134 1.76 16.48 8.59
C PRO A 134 3.07 15.72 8.84
N GLY A 135 4.21 16.35 8.52
CA GLY A 135 5.52 15.74 8.69
C GLY A 135 5.84 14.60 7.71
N GLN A 136 5.37 14.66 6.46
CA GLN A 136 5.65 13.63 5.44
C GLN A 136 5.15 12.24 5.85
N SER A 137 3.94 12.21 6.43
CA SER A 137 3.31 11.00 6.92
C SER A 137 2.61 10.26 5.79
N ASN A 138 2.97 9.00 5.52
CA ASN A 138 2.37 8.22 4.41
C ASN A 138 0.86 8.01 4.60
N LEU A 139 0.06 8.42 3.61
CA LEU A 139 -1.39 8.21 3.54
C LEU A 139 -1.84 7.69 2.17
N HIS A 140 -1.05 6.82 1.57
CA HIS A 140 -1.35 6.27 0.25
C HIS A 140 -2.48 5.22 0.30
N ARG A 141 -3.20 5.05 -0.80
CA ARG A 141 -4.22 3.99 -0.98
C ARG A 141 -4.17 3.42 -2.40
N ASN A 142 -4.29 2.11 -2.51
CA ASN A 142 -4.60 1.47 -3.78
C ASN A 142 -6.11 1.49 -4.02
N VAL A 143 -6.57 2.18 -5.05
CA VAL A 143 -7.99 2.25 -5.45
C VAL A 143 -8.23 1.21 -6.54
N ILE A 144 -9.17 0.29 -6.30
CA ILE A 144 -9.49 -0.85 -7.16
C ILE A 144 -10.96 -0.76 -7.60
N PHE A 145 -11.21 -0.79 -8.91
CA PHE A 145 -12.55 -0.79 -9.48
C PHE A 145 -13.10 -2.22 -9.64
N LYS A 146 -14.39 -2.43 -9.33
CA LYS A 146 -15.02 -3.77 -9.35
C LYS A 146 -15.06 -4.37 -10.76
N ASP A 147 -15.34 -3.57 -11.78
CA ASP A 147 -15.59 -4.03 -13.15
C ASP A 147 -14.79 -3.20 -14.17
N SER A 148 -15.18 -3.26 -15.44
CA SER A 148 -14.52 -2.52 -16.53
C SER A 148 -14.91 -1.03 -16.57
N LYS A 149 -15.71 -0.53 -15.62
CA LYS A 149 -16.07 0.88 -15.52
C LYS A 149 -15.12 1.60 -14.58
N ALA A 150 -14.58 2.70 -15.07
CA ALA A 150 -13.69 3.57 -14.32
C ALA A 150 -13.95 5.03 -14.74
N PRO A 151 -13.64 6.00 -13.88
CA PRO A 151 -13.76 7.42 -14.22
C PRO A 151 -12.79 7.78 -15.35
N ILE A 152 -13.10 8.86 -16.08
CA ILE A 152 -12.19 9.39 -17.12
C ILE A 152 -10.86 9.88 -16.53
N GLN A 153 -10.84 10.17 -15.24
CA GLN A 153 -9.67 10.65 -14.51
C GLN A 153 -9.72 10.14 -13.06
N PRO A 154 -8.63 9.55 -12.52
CA PRO A 154 -8.54 9.19 -11.11
C PRO A 154 -8.46 10.42 -10.21
N PHE A 155 -8.99 10.29 -8.99
CA PHE A 155 -8.80 11.26 -7.91
C PHE A 155 -7.38 11.13 -7.33
N SER A 156 -6.72 12.25 -7.06
CA SER A 156 -5.31 12.30 -6.69
C SER A 156 -5.02 13.40 -5.66
N ILE A 157 -3.78 13.47 -5.17
CA ILE A 157 -3.31 14.56 -4.30
C ILE A 157 -3.55 15.96 -4.86
N ILE A 158 -3.64 16.04 -6.19
CA ILE A 158 -3.86 17.25 -6.95
C ILE A 158 -5.29 17.76 -6.69
N ASP A 159 -6.25 16.85 -6.48
CA ASP A 159 -7.65 17.16 -6.14
C ASP A 159 -7.83 17.41 -4.62
N SER A 160 -7.28 16.55 -3.77
CA SER A 160 -7.21 16.75 -2.31
C SER A 160 -6.18 15.85 -1.65
N GLN A 161 -5.57 16.32 -0.56
CA GLN A 161 -4.76 15.48 0.34
C GLN A 161 -5.60 14.66 1.33
N ASN A 162 -6.86 15.02 1.54
CA ASN A 162 -7.72 14.38 2.54
C ASN A 162 -8.28 13.05 2.02
N PRO A 163 -8.01 11.90 2.69
CA PRO A 163 -8.62 10.62 2.32
C PRO A 163 -10.17 10.62 2.37
N GLU A 164 -10.78 11.46 3.20
CA GLU A 164 -12.25 11.58 3.26
C GLU A 164 -12.82 12.19 1.97
N ASP A 165 -12.08 13.09 1.31
CA ASP A 165 -12.51 13.62 0.01
C ASP A 165 -12.41 12.56 -1.09
N LEU A 166 -11.42 11.66 -1.02
CA LEU A 166 -11.37 10.48 -1.87
C LEU A 166 -12.60 9.60 -1.63
N TRP A 167 -13.00 9.37 -0.38
CA TRP A 167 -14.18 8.56 -0.06
C TRP A 167 -15.48 9.21 -0.56
N ASN A 168 -15.63 10.52 -0.41
CA ASN A 168 -16.74 11.28 -0.97
C ASN A 168 -16.82 11.13 -2.49
N TRP A 169 -15.67 11.21 -3.18
CA TRP A 169 -15.59 11.00 -4.62
C TRP A 169 -15.96 9.55 -5.02
N MET A 170 -15.50 8.55 -4.27
CA MET A 170 -15.86 7.15 -4.50
C MET A 170 -17.36 6.91 -4.28
N ASP A 171 -17.95 7.53 -3.27
CA ASP A 171 -19.39 7.44 -3.02
C ASP A 171 -20.20 8.05 -4.18
N ASN A 172 -19.79 9.21 -4.71
CA ASN A 172 -20.40 9.82 -5.90
C ASN A 172 -20.27 8.92 -7.15
N LEU A 173 -19.12 8.26 -7.33
CA LEU A 173 -18.95 7.29 -8.43
C LEU A 173 -19.89 6.10 -8.29
N ARG A 174 -20.11 5.63 -7.06
CA ARG A 174 -21.02 4.53 -6.77
C ARG A 174 -22.47 4.87 -7.14
N GLU A 175 -22.90 6.10 -6.91
CA GLU A 175 -24.22 6.59 -7.37
C GLU A 175 -24.37 6.58 -8.90
N LEU A 176 -23.25 6.70 -9.63
CA LEU A 176 -23.19 6.60 -11.09
C LEU A 176 -22.96 5.16 -11.57
N GLY A 177 -22.98 4.17 -10.67
CA GLY A 177 -22.80 2.75 -10.99
C GLY A 177 -21.36 2.35 -11.29
N VAL A 178 -20.38 3.09 -10.76
CA VAL A 178 -18.95 2.77 -10.78
C VAL A 178 -18.53 2.37 -9.36
N GLU A 179 -18.37 1.07 -9.13
CA GLU A 179 -18.03 0.53 -7.81
C GLU A 179 -16.51 0.43 -7.62
N SER A 180 -16.02 0.86 -6.45
CA SER A 180 -14.61 0.84 -6.10
C SER A 180 -14.39 0.73 -4.59
N LEU A 181 -13.21 0.20 -4.23
CA LEU A 181 -12.68 0.21 -2.87
C LEU A 181 -11.25 0.77 -2.87
N ALA A 182 -10.80 1.22 -1.71
CA ALA A 182 -9.46 1.71 -1.44
C ALA A 182 -8.79 0.80 -0.40
N ILE A 183 -7.49 0.55 -0.57
CA ILE A 183 -6.69 -0.24 0.37
C ILE A 183 -5.58 0.66 0.88
N PRO A 184 -5.70 1.25 2.09
CA PRO A 184 -4.58 1.92 2.75
C PRO A 184 -3.39 0.98 2.88
N HIS A 185 -2.21 1.50 2.60
CA HIS A 185 -0.99 0.70 2.59
C HIS A 185 0.21 1.44 3.17
N ASN A 186 1.22 0.68 3.57
CA ASN A 186 2.42 1.18 4.25
C ASN A 186 2.11 2.07 5.47
N SER A 187 1.22 1.60 6.35
CA SER A 187 0.78 2.37 7.50
C SER A 187 1.88 2.53 8.55
N ASN A 188 2.85 1.62 8.62
CA ASN A 188 4.07 1.74 9.43
C ASN A 188 4.83 3.05 9.17
N GLY A 189 4.85 3.55 7.93
CA GLY A 189 5.44 4.84 7.55
C GLY A 189 4.52 6.06 7.72
N SER A 190 3.35 5.89 8.35
CA SER A 190 2.33 6.95 8.47
C SER A 190 2.52 7.89 9.66
N ASN A 191 3.50 7.66 10.54
CA ASN A 191 3.75 8.49 11.72
C ASN A 191 2.49 8.75 12.58
N GLY A 192 1.70 7.70 12.76
CA GLY A 192 0.48 7.70 13.56
C GLY A 192 -0.75 8.29 12.87
N GLN A 193 -0.65 8.64 11.57
CA GLN A 193 -1.75 9.29 10.86
C GLN A 193 -2.77 8.32 10.28
N MET A 194 -2.40 7.07 9.96
CA MET A 194 -3.28 6.14 9.26
C MET A 194 -4.50 5.70 10.10
N PHE A 195 -4.28 5.47 11.41
CA PHE A 195 -5.27 4.90 12.30
C PHE A 195 -5.62 5.83 13.47
N LYS A 196 -5.76 7.14 13.23
CA LYS A 196 -6.13 8.15 14.24
C LYS A 196 -7.47 7.88 14.96
N LEU A 197 -7.71 8.57 16.07
CA LEU A 197 -9.02 8.54 16.76
C LEU A 197 -9.89 9.75 16.45
N VAL A 198 -9.49 10.55 15.46
CA VAL A 198 -10.18 11.75 14.99
C VAL A 198 -10.22 11.74 13.47
N ASP A 199 -11.19 12.44 12.90
CA ASP A 199 -11.27 12.73 11.46
C ASP A 199 -10.08 13.62 11.00
N TRP A 200 -10.03 13.92 9.70
CA TRP A 200 -9.03 14.78 9.09
C TRP A 200 -9.01 16.18 9.69
N ALA A 201 -10.19 16.73 10.01
CA ALA A 201 -10.36 18.05 10.62
C ALA A 201 -10.02 18.07 12.13
N GLY A 202 -9.78 16.91 12.74
CA GLY A 202 -9.45 16.77 14.16
C GLY A 202 -10.66 16.60 15.07
N ASN A 203 -11.86 16.40 14.53
CA ASN A 203 -13.07 16.15 15.30
C ASN A 203 -13.16 14.67 15.71
N PRO A 204 -13.91 14.36 16.80
CA PRO A 204 -14.27 12.99 17.12
C PRO A 204 -15.00 12.31 15.95
N MET A 205 -14.68 11.05 15.69
CA MET A 205 -15.35 10.24 14.67
C MET A 205 -16.79 9.95 15.09
N ASP A 206 -17.70 9.96 14.12
CA ASP A 206 -19.11 9.61 14.29
C ASP A 206 -19.48 8.34 13.49
N ASP A 207 -20.76 7.95 13.56
CA ASP A 207 -21.30 6.79 12.84
C ASP A 207 -21.09 6.94 11.32
N ASN A 208 -21.33 8.14 10.77
CA ASN A 208 -21.17 8.42 9.34
C ASN A 208 -19.73 8.21 8.89
N TYR A 209 -18.76 8.70 9.66
CA TYR A 209 -17.35 8.49 9.40
C TYR A 209 -17.00 7.00 9.38
N ALA A 210 -17.42 6.26 10.41
CA ALA A 210 -17.09 4.84 10.53
C ALA A 210 -17.71 4.02 9.40
N GLU A 211 -18.96 4.29 9.05
CA GLU A 211 -19.64 3.64 7.91
C GLU A 211 -19.01 4.00 6.57
N GLN A 212 -18.70 5.29 6.33
CA GLN A 212 -18.06 5.73 5.09
C GLN A 212 -16.68 5.10 4.93
N ARG A 213 -15.87 5.08 6.00
CA ARG A 213 -14.57 4.45 5.96
C ARG A 213 -14.70 2.95 5.72
N MET A 214 -15.59 2.23 6.40
CA MET A 214 -15.72 0.78 6.18
C MET A 214 -16.32 0.42 4.82
N ARG A 215 -17.15 1.30 4.25
CA ARG A 215 -17.60 1.19 2.86
C ARG A 215 -16.48 1.44 1.86
N ASN A 216 -15.52 2.32 2.12
CA ASN A 216 -14.49 2.66 1.14
C ASN A 216 -13.15 1.95 1.37
N GLU A 217 -12.77 1.65 2.61
CA GLU A 217 -11.52 0.99 3.02
C GLU A 217 -11.79 -0.33 3.79
N PRO A 218 -12.46 -1.34 3.19
CA PRO A 218 -12.75 -2.59 3.88
C PRO A 218 -11.50 -3.47 4.14
N LEU A 219 -10.37 -3.15 3.52
CA LEU A 219 -9.11 -3.90 3.61
C LEU A 219 -7.95 -2.96 3.95
N VAL A 220 -6.87 -3.52 4.51
CA VAL A 220 -5.59 -2.84 4.69
C VAL A 220 -4.44 -3.71 4.21
N GLU A 221 -3.41 -3.10 3.65
CA GLU A 221 -2.15 -3.79 3.42
C GLU A 221 -1.36 -3.88 4.73
N ILE A 222 -1.08 -5.10 5.18
CA ILE A 222 -0.32 -5.35 6.41
C ILE A 222 1.17 -5.62 6.15
N THR A 223 1.56 -5.99 4.93
CA THR A 223 2.97 -6.22 4.59
C THR A 223 3.26 -5.96 3.13
N GLN A 224 4.46 -5.43 2.88
CA GLN A 224 5.03 -5.20 1.56
C GLN A 224 6.56 -5.07 1.64
N VAL A 225 7.22 -4.68 0.55
CA VAL A 225 8.68 -4.50 0.48
C VAL A 225 9.24 -3.56 1.55
N LYS A 226 8.47 -2.53 1.96
CA LYS A 226 8.79 -1.59 3.04
C LYS A 226 8.41 -2.10 4.44
N GLY A 227 8.57 -3.40 4.66
CA GLY A 227 8.35 -4.06 5.94
C GLY A 227 6.88 -4.38 6.24
N THR A 228 6.64 -4.80 7.48
CA THR A 228 5.30 -5.13 8.00
C THR A 228 4.72 -3.97 8.81
N SER A 229 3.42 -3.79 8.65
CA SER A 229 2.56 -2.93 9.46
C SER A 229 1.75 -3.74 10.48
N ASP A 230 2.09 -5.01 10.74
CA ASP A 230 1.39 -5.87 11.70
C ASP A 230 1.44 -5.34 13.13
N THR A 231 2.62 -5.38 13.76
CA THR A 231 2.88 -4.82 15.09
C THR A 231 4.32 -4.33 15.22
N HIS A 232 4.66 -3.75 16.38
CA HIS A 232 5.98 -3.21 16.70
C HIS A 232 6.37 -3.61 18.14
N PRO A 233 7.66 -3.78 18.48
CA PRO A 233 8.06 -4.19 19.84
C PRO A 233 7.59 -3.22 20.94
N LEU A 234 7.54 -1.91 20.64
CA LEU A 234 6.98 -0.90 21.55
C LEU A 234 5.47 -1.03 21.79
N LEU A 235 4.73 -1.70 20.92
CA LEU A 235 3.28 -1.92 21.03
C LEU A 235 2.95 -3.33 21.54
N SER A 236 3.86 -4.29 21.37
CA SER A 236 3.68 -5.69 21.78
C SER A 236 4.98 -6.23 22.41
N PRO A 237 5.40 -5.70 23.56
CA PRO A 237 6.71 -6.02 24.15
C PRO A 237 6.87 -7.49 24.59
N GLU A 238 5.76 -8.18 24.83
CA GLU A 238 5.74 -9.60 25.21
C GLU A 238 5.72 -10.55 23.99
N ASP A 239 5.52 -10.02 22.78
CA ASP A 239 5.52 -10.80 21.55
C ASP A 239 6.93 -10.82 20.96
N LYS A 240 7.57 -12.00 21.02
CA LYS A 240 8.94 -12.22 20.54
C LYS A 240 9.11 -12.13 19.02
N TRP A 241 8.01 -12.03 18.27
CA TRP A 241 8.02 -11.88 16.81
C TRP A 241 7.60 -10.47 16.37
N ALA A 242 7.40 -9.56 17.32
CA ALA A 242 6.97 -8.19 17.02
C ALA A 242 8.03 -7.33 16.31
N ASP A 243 9.27 -7.83 16.19
CA ASP A 243 10.41 -7.18 15.54
C ASP A 243 10.64 -7.65 14.09
N PHE A 244 9.80 -8.55 13.56
CA PHE A 244 9.92 -9.02 12.19
C PHE A 244 9.65 -7.90 11.19
N GLY A 245 10.58 -7.65 10.25
CA GLY A 245 10.36 -6.78 9.09
C GLY A 245 9.99 -5.33 9.43
N ILE A 246 10.60 -4.74 10.46
CA ILE A 246 10.34 -3.35 10.87
C ILE A 246 11.11 -2.36 9.99
N MET A 247 10.38 -1.39 9.43
CA MET A 247 10.94 -0.17 8.86
C MET A 247 10.69 0.98 9.84
N ASN A 248 11.75 1.70 10.23
CA ASN A 248 11.69 2.72 11.28
C ASN A 248 11.31 4.11 10.75
N ASN A 249 11.59 4.36 9.47
CA ASN A 249 11.45 5.68 8.87
C ASN A 249 10.11 5.87 8.14
N ARG A 250 9.72 7.12 7.91
CA ARG A 250 8.57 7.44 7.04
C ARG A 250 8.99 7.23 5.58
N VAL A 251 8.00 6.99 4.71
CA VAL A 251 8.25 6.74 3.29
C VAL A 251 8.93 7.95 2.65
N ALA A 252 10.01 7.70 1.90
CA ALA A 252 10.76 8.72 1.16
C ALA A 252 11.25 9.89 2.05
N SER A 253 11.58 9.61 3.32
CA SER A 253 12.17 10.60 4.24
C SER A 253 13.13 9.95 5.24
N PRO A 254 14.09 10.70 5.79
CA PRO A 254 14.96 10.23 6.87
C PRO A 254 14.31 10.27 8.26
N PHE A 255 13.04 10.67 8.36
CA PHE A 255 12.40 10.90 9.65
C PHE A 255 11.82 9.62 10.24
N TYR A 256 12.06 9.40 11.53
CA TYR A 256 11.42 8.32 12.27
C TYR A 256 9.88 8.39 12.20
N SER A 257 9.26 7.23 12.02
CA SER A 257 7.80 7.06 12.03
C SER A 257 7.34 6.58 13.41
N LYS A 258 6.45 7.36 14.03
CA LYS A 258 5.83 6.96 15.32
C LYS A 258 5.04 5.65 15.16
N PRO A 259 5.29 4.61 15.98
CA PRO A 259 4.53 3.36 15.90
C PRO A 259 3.04 3.52 16.29
N SER A 260 2.74 4.28 17.34
CA SER A 260 1.36 4.43 17.77
C SER A 260 0.50 5.17 16.74
N GLY A 261 -0.53 4.51 16.23
CA GLY A 261 -1.42 4.91 15.14
C GLY A 261 -0.99 4.46 13.74
N SER A 262 0.07 3.65 13.66
CA SER A 262 0.69 3.19 12.40
C SER A 262 0.56 1.69 12.16
N TYR A 263 0.23 0.90 13.19
CA TYR A 263 0.23 -0.56 13.13
C TYR A 263 -1.18 -1.16 13.24
N VAL A 264 -1.41 -2.23 12.50
CA VAL A 264 -2.72 -2.86 12.29
C VAL A 264 -3.27 -3.48 13.58
N ARG A 265 -2.44 -4.18 14.37
CA ARG A 265 -2.90 -4.76 15.64
C ARG A 265 -3.41 -3.69 16.61
N GLU A 266 -2.75 -2.54 16.67
CA GLU A 266 -3.21 -1.40 17.48
C GLU A 266 -4.49 -0.78 16.89
N ALA A 267 -4.61 -0.71 15.56
CA ALA A 267 -5.84 -0.25 14.90
C ALA A 267 -7.05 -1.11 15.27
N TYR A 268 -6.90 -2.44 15.30
CA TYR A 268 -7.95 -3.34 15.77
C TYR A 268 -8.33 -3.08 17.23
N LEU A 269 -7.35 -2.89 18.11
CA LEU A 269 -7.61 -2.53 19.50
C LEU A 269 -8.35 -1.19 19.63
N ARG A 270 -7.96 -0.17 18.85
CA ARG A 270 -8.67 1.12 18.78
C ARG A 270 -10.10 0.95 18.31
N GLY A 271 -10.31 0.14 17.27
CA GLY A 271 -11.65 -0.19 16.76
C GLY A 271 -12.53 -0.84 17.83
N LEU A 272 -11.98 -1.81 18.58
CA LEU A 272 -12.68 -2.46 19.70
C LEU A 272 -13.03 -1.48 20.82
N SER A 273 -12.14 -0.54 21.17
CA SER A 273 -12.44 0.51 22.17
C SER A 273 -13.57 1.41 21.70
N LEU A 274 -13.50 1.89 20.45
CA LEU A 274 -14.52 2.75 19.86
C LEU A 274 -15.88 2.04 19.80
N GLU A 275 -15.91 0.75 19.51
CA GLU A 275 -17.13 -0.05 19.48
C GLU A 275 -17.73 -0.26 20.87
N ALA A 276 -16.88 -0.46 21.88
CA ALA A 276 -17.29 -0.59 23.27
C ALA A 276 -17.92 0.71 23.79
N GLU A 277 -17.26 1.85 23.57
CA GLU A 277 -17.62 3.17 24.10
C GLU A 277 -18.70 3.89 23.29
N TYR A 278 -18.57 3.89 21.96
CA TYR A 278 -19.36 4.73 21.05
C TYR A 278 -20.16 3.94 20.00
N LYS A 279 -20.04 2.60 19.98
CA LYS A 279 -20.73 1.71 19.01
C LYS A 279 -20.33 1.93 17.55
N ILE A 280 -19.14 2.51 17.31
CA ILE A 280 -18.55 2.68 15.99
C ILE A 280 -17.23 1.90 15.86
N ASN A 281 -16.92 1.39 14.67
CA ASN A 281 -15.66 0.71 14.42
C ASN A 281 -15.12 0.98 13.01
N PRO A 282 -14.29 2.04 12.84
CA PRO A 282 -13.69 2.39 11.55
C PRO A 282 -12.48 1.50 11.16
N TYR A 283 -12.10 0.54 12.02
CA TYR A 283 -10.88 -0.25 11.87
C TYR A 283 -11.14 -1.75 11.73
N LYS A 284 -12.35 -2.11 11.29
CA LYS A 284 -12.81 -3.51 11.13
C LYS A 284 -12.49 -4.08 9.75
N PHE A 285 -11.28 -3.84 9.26
CA PHE A 285 -10.84 -4.21 7.91
C PHE A 285 -10.26 -5.64 7.84
N GLY A 286 -10.24 -6.22 6.64
CA GLY A 286 -9.49 -7.43 6.30
C GLY A 286 -8.04 -7.14 5.93
N LEU A 287 -7.23 -8.17 5.74
CA LEU A 287 -5.79 -8.04 5.51
C LEU A 287 -5.40 -8.47 4.09
N VAL A 288 -4.50 -7.72 3.47
CA VAL A 288 -3.83 -8.11 2.22
C VAL A 288 -2.33 -7.81 2.31
N GLY A 289 -1.53 -8.46 1.47
CA GLY A 289 -0.15 -8.07 1.20
C GLY A 289 -0.03 -7.58 -0.23
N ALA A 290 0.99 -6.79 -0.54
CA ALA A 290 1.32 -6.45 -1.92
C ALA A 290 2.82 -6.23 -2.07
N SER A 291 3.31 -6.18 -3.30
CA SER A 291 4.73 -5.96 -3.55
C SER A 291 5.16 -4.53 -3.34
N ASP A 292 4.27 -3.60 -3.74
CA ASP A 292 4.60 -2.21 -4.00
C ASP A 292 5.88 -2.07 -4.84
N THR A 293 6.16 -2.98 -5.77
CA THR A 293 7.40 -2.91 -6.58
C THR A 293 7.20 -1.93 -7.74
N HIS A 294 8.11 -0.97 -7.90
CA HIS A 294 8.15 -0.02 -9.03
C HIS A 294 8.98 -0.57 -10.19
N THR A 295 9.13 -1.89 -10.22
CA THR A 295 9.71 -2.65 -11.32
C THR A 295 8.58 -3.46 -11.94
N GLY A 296 8.70 -3.77 -13.24
CA GLY A 296 7.67 -4.50 -13.99
C GLY A 296 7.41 -5.94 -13.53
N ALA A 297 8.01 -6.38 -12.43
CA ALA A 297 7.80 -7.68 -11.82
C ALA A 297 8.04 -7.61 -10.30
N ILE A 298 7.40 -8.52 -9.57
CA ILE A 298 7.44 -8.60 -8.09
C ILE A 298 8.74 -9.25 -7.60
N SER A 299 9.25 -8.75 -6.46
CA SER A 299 10.44 -9.25 -5.75
C SER A 299 10.07 -9.86 -4.39
N ASP A 300 9.25 -10.91 -4.37
CA ASP A 300 8.68 -11.53 -3.16
C ASP A 300 9.43 -12.80 -2.70
N LYS A 301 10.61 -13.06 -3.28
CA LYS A 301 11.46 -14.21 -2.93
C LYS A 301 12.81 -13.76 -2.42
N GLU A 302 13.11 -14.08 -1.17
CA GLU A 302 14.34 -13.66 -0.49
C GLU A 302 15.62 -14.09 -1.25
N SER A 303 15.65 -15.32 -1.78
CA SER A 303 16.83 -15.83 -2.47
C SER A 303 17.10 -15.19 -3.84
N ASP A 304 16.15 -14.41 -4.36
CA ASP A 304 16.24 -13.68 -5.63
C ASP A 304 15.78 -12.23 -5.47
N PHE A 305 15.97 -11.67 -4.27
CA PHE A 305 15.51 -10.33 -3.95
C PHE A 305 16.36 -9.28 -4.68
N HIS A 306 15.71 -8.44 -5.47
CA HIS A 306 16.34 -7.39 -6.26
C HIS A 306 15.76 -5.99 -5.97
N SER A 307 15.10 -5.84 -4.81
CA SER A 307 14.55 -4.57 -4.33
C SER A 307 13.41 -4.00 -5.20
N LYS A 308 13.08 -2.72 -5.02
CA LYS A 308 11.78 -2.10 -5.39
C LYS A 308 11.86 -1.18 -6.60
N ILE A 309 12.92 -0.37 -6.76
CA ILE A 309 12.90 0.88 -7.57
C ILE A 309 13.68 0.74 -8.90
N GLY A 310 14.46 -0.32 -9.08
CA GLY A 310 15.15 -0.62 -10.32
C GLY A 310 16.52 0.04 -10.39
N ILE A 311 16.68 1.13 -11.15
CA ILE A 311 18.01 1.75 -11.35
C ILE A 311 18.60 2.30 -10.05
N LEU A 312 17.74 2.77 -9.13
CA LEU A 312 18.15 3.42 -7.89
C LEU A 312 18.63 2.46 -6.79
N ASP A 313 18.25 1.18 -6.87
CA ASP A 313 18.57 0.15 -5.88
C ASP A 313 19.02 -1.16 -6.56
N GLY A 314 19.45 -1.08 -7.82
CA GLY A 314 19.69 -2.24 -8.68
C GLY A 314 20.97 -3.01 -8.39
N THR A 315 21.95 -2.38 -7.71
CA THR A 315 23.22 -3.02 -7.33
C THR A 315 23.35 -3.20 -5.82
N PRO A 316 24.19 -4.14 -5.34
CA PRO A 316 24.45 -4.29 -3.91
C PRO A 316 24.93 -3.00 -3.23
N GLU A 317 25.77 -2.21 -3.91
CA GLU A 317 26.30 -0.95 -3.39
C GLU A 317 25.18 0.08 -3.19
N LEU A 318 24.30 0.25 -4.18
CA LEU A 318 23.17 1.18 -4.13
C LEU A 318 22.13 0.81 -3.06
N ARG A 319 22.11 -0.45 -2.62
CA ARG A 319 21.26 -0.93 -1.51
C ARG A 319 21.91 -0.78 -0.13
N GLY A 320 23.15 -0.30 -0.06
CA GLY A 320 23.93 -0.27 1.19
C GLY A 320 24.46 -1.64 1.62
N ALA A 321 24.36 -2.67 0.78
CA ALA A 321 24.78 -4.04 1.09
C ALA A 321 26.24 -4.34 0.73
N ALA A 322 26.88 -3.47 -0.05
CA ALA A 322 28.28 -3.59 -0.44
C ALA A 322 28.97 -2.22 -0.37
N PRO A 323 30.30 -2.18 -0.14
CA PRO A 323 31.02 -0.92 -0.03
C PRO A 323 31.06 -0.18 -1.37
N VAL A 324 30.96 1.15 -1.32
CA VAL A 324 31.03 1.99 -2.52
C VAL A 324 32.46 2.23 -2.97
N THR A 325 32.62 2.46 -4.28
CA THR A 325 33.87 2.98 -4.85
C THR A 325 34.01 4.46 -4.58
N GLN A 326 35.24 4.98 -4.52
CA GLN A 326 35.48 6.43 -4.38
C GLN A 326 34.80 7.24 -5.49
N SER A 327 34.75 6.71 -6.72
CA SER A 327 34.06 7.37 -7.84
C SER A 327 32.55 7.47 -7.62
N LEU A 328 31.90 6.41 -7.12
CA LEU A 328 30.46 6.44 -6.83
C LEU A 328 30.15 7.38 -5.67
N ARG A 329 31.00 7.37 -4.63
CA ARG A 329 30.89 8.32 -3.51
C ARG A 329 30.95 9.78 -3.99
N GLN A 330 31.92 10.11 -4.84
CA GLN A 330 32.04 11.46 -5.37
C GLN A 330 30.80 11.87 -6.19
N GLN A 331 30.30 10.97 -7.05
CA GLN A 331 29.08 11.23 -7.83
C GLN A 331 27.85 11.46 -6.95
N LEU A 332 27.75 10.76 -5.83
CA LEU A 332 26.67 10.92 -4.85
C LEU A 332 26.71 12.28 -4.15
N GLU A 333 27.89 12.68 -3.68
CA GLU A 333 28.11 13.97 -3.04
C GLU A 333 27.83 15.13 -4.01
N GLU A 334 28.22 15.00 -5.28
CA GLU A 334 27.99 16.01 -6.32
C GLU A 334 26.52 16.12 -6.76
N ALA A 335 25.76 15.03 -6.72
CA ALA A 335 24.38 14.98 -7.20
C ALA A 335 23.32 15.53 -6.22
N GLY A 336 23.69 15.78 -4.96
CA GLY A 336 22.73 16.23 -3.94
C GLY A 336 21.61 15.22 -3.66
N ALA A 337 21.93 13.92 -3.68
CA ALA A 337 20.97 12.81 -3.56
C ALA A 337 20.37 12.61 -2.15
N ASN A 338 20.33 13.66 -1.32
CA ASN A 338 20.01 13.61 0.12
C ASN A 338 18.58 13.16 0.47
N VAL A 339 17.71 12.99 -0.54
CA VAL A 339 16.34 12.46 -0.37
C VAL A 339 16.30 10.93 -0.50
N ILE A 340 17.36 10.34 -1.07
CA ILE A 340 17.49 8.90 -1.35
C ILE A 340 18.66 8.29 -0.55
N VAL A 341 19.71 9.08 -0.31
CA VAL A 341 20.89 8.72 0.46
C VAL A 341 20.95 9.61 1.69
N ASP A 342 20.87 8.99 2.86
CA ASP A 342 20.92 9.69 4.14
C ASP A 342 22.36 10.12 4.49
N GLY A 343 23.35 9.43 3.93
CA GLY A 343 24.77 9.68 4.15
C GLY A 343 25.67 8.53 3.69
N ILE A 344 26.90 8.51 4.22
CA ILE A 344 27.87 7.43 4.04
C ILE A 344 28.28 6.92 5.43
N LEU A 345 28.23 5.60 5.62
CA LEU A 345 28.68 4.92 6.82
C LEU A 345 30.08 4.33 6.61
N ASP A 346 31.01 4.62 7.52
CA ASP A 346 32.28 3.87 7.61
C ASP A 346 32.07 2.63 8.49
N ILE A 347 32.19 1.45 7.88
CA ILE A 347 32.13 0.17 8.58
C ILE A 347 33.45 -0.55 8.30
N GLU A 348 34.30 -0.64 9.34
CA GLU A 348 35.61 -1.29 9.28
C GLU A 348 36.53 -0.71 8.19
N GLY A 349 36.51 0.62 7.99
CA GLY A 349 37.36 1.31 7.01
C GLY A 349 36.86 1.18 5.56
N LYS A 350 35.59 0.85 5.38
CA LYS A 350 34.91 0.81 4.09
C LYS A 350 33.66 1.67 4.13
N ASP A 351 33.46 2.45 3.07
CA ASP A 351 32.30 3.32 2.92
C ASP A 351 31.09 2.53 2.38
N TYR A 352 29.94 2.68 3.02
CA TYR A 352 28.64 2.15 2.56
C TYR A 352 27.65 3.30 2.41
N ILE A 353 26.70 3.17 1.49
CA ILE A 353 25.58 4.12 1.39
C ILE A 353 24.68 3.92 2.61
N ASP A 354 24.44 4.99 3.36
CA ASP A 354 23.38 5.03 4.35
C ASP A 354 22.05 5.23 3.62
N THR A 355 21.21 4.20 3.65
CA THR A 355 19.92 4.22 2.97
C THR A 355 18.92 3.32 3.68
N GLY A 356 17.66 3.79 3.72
CA GLY A 356 16.53 3.00 4.19
C GLY A 356 16.25 1.73 3.40
N TYR A 357 16.90 1.52 2.25
CA TYR A 357 16.74 0.30 1.45
C TYR A 357 17.24 -0.96 2.18
N THR A 358 18.10 -0.78 3.18
CA THR A 358 18.57 -1.85 4.07
C THR A 358 17.47 -2.42 4.97
N GLU A 359 16.38 -1.67 5.19
CA GLU A 359 15.21 -2.12 5.95
C GLU A 359 14.15 -2.80 5.07
N TRP A 360 14.40 -2.91 3.75
CA TRP A 360 13.46 -3.52 2.80
C TRP A 360 13.69 -5.02 2.67
N GLY A 361 12.63 -5.77 2.39
CA GLY A 361 12.69 -7.22 2.27
C GLY A 361 11.75 -7.78 1.23
N ALA A 362 11.91 -9.06 0.90
CA ALA A 362 11.02 -9.74 -0.02
C ALA A 362 9.63 -9.90 0.60
N SER A 363 8.65 -9.19 0.04
CA SER A 363 7.23 -9.21 0.43
C SER A 363 6.43 -8.40 -0.61
N GLY A 364 5.13 -8.60 -0.81
CA GLY A 364 4.20 -9.57 -0.25
C GLY A 364 3.10 -9.88 -1.26
N LEU A 365 2.21 -10.80 -0.89
CA LEU A 365 1.12 -11.30 -1.74
C LEU A 365 -0.24 -11.13 -1.06
N ALA A 366 -1.24 -10.76 -1.85
CA ALA A 366 -2.63 -10.80 -1.47
C ALA A 366 -3.19 -12.19 -1.75
N ALA A 367 -3.80 -12.80 -0.74
CA ALA A 367 -4.51 -14.05 -0.87
C ALA A 367 -6.01 -13.84 -0.58
N VAL A 368 -6.85 -14.43 -1.43
CA VAL A 368 -8.28 -14.15 -1.47
C VAL A 368 -9.04 -15.45 -1.65
N TRP A 369 -10.03 -15.69 -0.78
CA TRP A 369 -10.93 -16.83 -0.96
C TRP A 369 -12.15 -16.41 -1.76
N ALA A 370 -12.02 -16.52 -3.08
CA ALA A 370 -13.09 -16.31 -4.05
C ALA A 370 -13.65 -17.65 -4.56
N GLU A 371 -14.92 -17.66 -4.92
CA GLU A 371 -15.61 -18.82 -5.50
C GLU A 371 -15.07 -19.13 -6.91
N ASN A 372 -14.71 -18.11 -7.67
CA ASN A 372 -14.14 -18.23 -9.02
C ASN A 372 -13.08 -17.14 -9.25
N ASN A 373 -12.15 -17.37 -10.18
CA ASN A 373 -11.17 -16.36 -10.59
C ASN A 373 -11.79 -15.34 -11.56
N THR A 374 -12.69 -14.51 -11.07
CA THR A 374 -13.32 -13.42 -11.84
C THR A 374 -13.27 -12.13 -11.02
N ARG A 375 -13.28 -10.97 -11.70
CA ARG A 375 -13.30 -9.67 -11.00
C ARG A 375 -14.41 -9.60 -9.96
N GLU A 376 -15.63 -10.01 -10.35
CA GLU A 376 -16.78 -9.97 -9.46
C GLU A 376 -16.57 -10.85 -8.23
N SER A 377 -16.22 -12.13 -8.39
CA SER A 377 -16.06 -13.04 -7.24
C SER A 377 -14.89 -12.63 -6.33
N ILE A 378 -13.77 -12.16 -6.89
CA ILE A 378 -12.63 -11.65 -6.12
C ILE A 378 -12.98 -10.35 -5.40
N TYR A 379 -13.70 -9.44 -6.05
CA TYR A 379 -14.12 -8.18 -5.45
C TYR A 379 -15.14 -8.40 -4.33
N GLU A 380 -16.11 -9.30 -4.50
CA GLU A 380 -17.00 -9.71 -3.41
C GLU A 380 -16.23 -10.34 -2.25
N ALA A 381 -15.12 -11.04 -2.53
CA ALA A 381 -14.24 -11.59 -1.50
C ALA A 381 -13.49 -10.50 -0.71
N PHE A 382 -13.04 -9.45 -1.41
CA PHE A 382 -12.52 -8.24 -0.77
C PHE A 382 -13.57 -7.59 0.14
N ARG A 383 -14.82 -7.49 -0.33
CA ARG A 383 -15.94 -6.89 0.44
C ARG A 383 -16.28 -7.66 1.71
N ARG A 384 -16.33 -8.99 1.65
CA ARG A 384 -16.53 -9.84 2.85
C ARG A 384 -15.27 -10.01 3.71
N LYS A 385 -14.13 -9.45 3.29
CA LYS A 385 -12.86 -9.47 4.02
C LYS A 385 -12.31 -10.89 4.25
N GLU A 386 -12.64 -11.82 3.34
CA GLU A 386 -12.12 -13.19 3.38
C GLU A 386 -10.76 -13.25 2.66
N THR A 387 -9.84 -12.46 3.18
CA THR A 387 -8.51 -12.21 2.61
C THR A 387 -7.44 -12.40 3.68
N PHE A 388 -6.22 -12.69 3.24
CA PHE A 388 -5.05 -12.67 4.11
C PHE A 388 -3.81 -12.21 3.33
N ALA A 389 -2.75 -11.91 4.06
CA ALA A 389 -1.48 -11.49 3.52
C ALA A 389 -0.41 -12.56 3.71
N THR A 390 0.54 -12.63 2.79
CA THR A 390 1.78 -13.40 3.01
C THR A 390 2.98 -12.58 2.57
N SER A 391 4.14 -12.83 3.17
CA SER A 391 5.40 -12.21 2.74
C SER A 391 6.00 -12.84 1.47
N GLY A 392 5.30 -13.77 0.81
CA GLY A 392 5.74 -14.43 -0.42
C GLY A 392 5.54 -15.95 -0.45
N SER A 393 5.49 -16.60 0.72
CA SER A 393 5.09 -18.02 0.78
C SER A 393 3.60 -18.18 0.47
N ARG A 394 3.24 -19.14 -0.38
CA ARG A 394 1.86 -19.38 -0.83
C ARG A 394 1.13 -20.38 0.06
N ILE A 395 1.17 -20.13 1.37
CA ILE A 395 0.39 -20.89 2.34
C ILE A 395 -1.10 -20.68 2.07
N LYS A 396 -1.92 -21.69 2.42
CA LYS A 396 -3.38 -21.56 2.39
C LYS A 396 -3.89 -21.60 3.81
N VAL A 397 -4.61 -20.57 4.24
CA VAL A 397 -5.14 -20.46 5.60
C VAL A 397 -6.63 -20.14 5.54
N ARG A 398 -7.41 -20.84 6.35
CA ARG A 398 -8.81 -20.55 6.64
C ARG A 398 -9.01 -20.49 8.13
N PHE A 399 -9.80 -19.52 8.57
CA PHE A 399 -10.16 -19.35 9.95
C PHE A 399 -11.67 -19.18 10.04
N PHE A 400 -12.30 -20.01 10.85
CA PHE A 400 -13.73 -19.97 11.11
C PHE A 400 -13.96 -19.86 12.62
N GLY A 401 -15.01 -19.14 13.01
CA GLY A 401 -15.47 -19.06 14.38
C GLY A 401 -16.98 -19.20 14.46
N GLY A 402 -17.46 -19.85 15.52
CA GLY A 402 -18.88 -20.12 15.67
C GLY A 402 -19.16 -20.92 16.93
N TYR A 403 -20.31 -21.59 16.95
CA TYR A 403 -20.73 -22.42 18.07
C TYR A 403 -20.90 -23.87 17.61
N ASN A 404 -20.59 -24.82 18.48
CA ASN A 404 -20.72 -26.26 18.21
C ASN A 404 -19.84 -26.73 17.02
N LEU A 405 -18.57 -26.32 16.98
CA LEU A 405 -17.59 -26.73 15.97
C LEU A 405 -16.78 -27.97 16.36
N GLU A 406 -16.97 -28.52 17.56
CA GLU A 406 -16.23 -29.68 18.09
C GLU A 406 -16.17 -30.86 17.11
N LYS A 407 -17.26 -31.12 16.39
CA LYS A 407 -17.38 -32.28 15.48
C LYS A 407 -17.03 -31.97 14.04
N ILE A 408 -16.57 -30.76 13.73
CA ILE A 408 -16.30 -30.34 12.35
C ILE A 408 -15.28 -31.24 11.64
N LEU A 409 -14.34 -31.80 12.40
CA LEU A 409 -13.31 -32.70 11.87
C LEU A 409 -13.83 -34.12 11.60
N GLU A 410 -15.02 -34.46 12.08
CA GLU A 410 -15.71 -35.74 11.83
C GLU A 410 -16.54 -35.69 10.53
N GLU A 411 -16.77 -34.50 9.99
CA GLU A 411 -17.53 -34.28 8.76
C GLU A 411 -16.74 -34.72 7.52
N GLY A 412 -17.43 -35.24 6.50
CA GLY A 412 -16.79 -35.67 5.25
C GLY A 412 -16.14 -34.52 4.46
N ASP A 413 -16.64 -33.30 4.64
CA ASP A 413 -16.03 -32.07 4.13
C ASP A 413 -16.09 -30.98 5.23
N PRO A 414 -15.06 -30.90 6.09
CA PRO A 414 -15.03 -29.95 7.19
C PRO A 414 -15.12 -28.49 6.74
N ILE A 415 -14.60 -28.16 5.55
CA ILE A 415 -14.62 -26.79 5.03
C ILE A 415 -16.01 -26.40 4.58
N LYS A 416 -16.69 -27.27 3.82
CA LYS A 416 -18.08 -27.04 3.42
C LYS A 416 -19.00 -26.94 4.64
N TYR A 417 -18.79 -27.78 5.66
CA TYR A 417 -19.52 -27.68 6.91
C TYR A 417 -19.25 -26.34 7.62
N ALA A 418 -18.00 -25.89 7.67
CA ALA A 418 -17.62 -24.61 8.27
C ALA A 418 -18.37 -23.43 7.61
N TYR A 419 -18.39 -23.37 6.29
CA TYR A 419 -19.11 -22.32 5.55
C TYR A 419 -20.63 -22.34 5.78
N ALA A 420 -21.21 -23.50 6.06
CA ALA A 420 -22.65 -23.62 6.31
C ALA A 420 -23.06 -23.30 7.75
N ASN A 421 -22.15 -23.46 8.72
CA ASN A 421 -22.49 -23.44 10.15
C ASN A 421 -21.65 -22.46 11.00
N ALA A 422 -20.65 -21.80 10.44
CA ALA A 422 -19.75 -20.90 11.14
C ALA A 422 -19.52 -19.59 10.36
N SER A 423 -19.00 -18.59 11.06
CA SER A 423 -18.53 -17.34 10.45
C SER A 423 -17.10 -17.51 9.95
N SER A 424 -16.84 -17.18 8.69
CA SER A 424 -15.48 -17.11 8.14
C SER A 424 -14.73 -15.87 8.64
N MET A 425 -13.40 -15.88 8.51
CA MET A 425 -12.59 -14.69 8.76
C MET A 425 -13.11 -13.47 8.01
N GLY A 426 -12.97 -12.30 8.64
CA GLY A 426 -13.56 -11.05 8.16
C GLY A 426 -15.00 -10.81 8.67
N SER A 427 -15.67 -11.83 9.20
CA SER A 427 -17.05 -11.75 9.69
C SER A 427 -17.15 -11.58 11.21
N ASP A 428 -18.36 -11.22 11.65
CA ASP A 428 -18.72 -11.20 13.07
C ASP A 428 -19.28 -12.54 13.53
N ILE A 429 -19.04 -12.84 14.81
CA ILE A 429 -19.73 -13.91 15.52
C ILE A 429 -20.78 -13.24 16.39
N LEU A 430 -22.05 -13.48 16.07
CA LEU A 430 -23.16 -12.97 16.86
C LEU A 430 -23.20 -13.70 18.20
N GLN A 431 -23.31 -12.95 19.29
CA GLN A 431 -23.33 -13.52 20.64
C GLN A 431 -24.50 -14.50 20.80
N ASN A 432 -24.19 -15.74 21.20
CA ASN A 432 -25.17 -16.73 21.62
C ASN A 432 -25.09 -16.92 23.15
N GLN A 433 -26.21 -16.65 23.84
CA GLN A 433 -26.25 -16.55 25.29
C GLN A 433 -25.70 -17.82 25.97
N ASN A 434 -24.61 -17.64 26.73
CA ASN A 434 -23.88 -18.66 27.50
C ASN A 434 -23.08 -19.70 26.69
N GLN A 435 -22.94 -19.55 25.37
CA GLN A 435 -22.03 -20.40 24.60
C GLN A 435 -20.66 -19.74 24.43
N VAL A 436 -19.61 -20.53 24.61
CA VAL A 436 -18.23 -20.13 24.30
C VAL A 436 -18.01 -20.38 22.82
N PRO A 437 -17.55 -19.39 22.04
CA PRO A 437 -17.25 -19.63 20.63
C PRO A 437 -16.02 -20.53 20.50
N GLU A 438 -16.07 -21.39 19.50
CA GLU A 438 -14.98 -22.27 19.10
C GLU A 438 -14.37 -21.76 17.79
N PHE A 439 -13.11 -22.09 17.55
CA PHE A 439 -12.40 -21.71 16.33
C PHE A 439 -11.89 -22.94 15.59
N MET A 440 -12.05 -22.94 14.27
CA MET A 440 -11.40 -23.89 13.38
C MET A 440 -10.35 -23.15 12.55
N VAL A 441 -9.12 -23.63 12.63
CA VAL A 441 -8.05 -23.19 11.73
C VAL A 441 -7.66 -24.34 10.82
N TRP A 442 -7.70 -24.07 9.52
CA TRP A 442 -7.18 -24.98 8.51
C TRP A 442 -6.02 -24.28 7.82
N ALA A 443 -4.85 -24.93 7.82
CA ALA A 443 -3.64 -24.38 7.25
C ALA A 443 -2.90 -25.43 6.43
N ILE A 444 -2.48 -25.07 5.22
CA ILE A 444 -1.66 -25.90 4.34
C ILE A 444 -0.38 -25.15 4.00
N ARG A 445 0.76 -25.82 4.16
CA ARG A 445 2.08 -25.32 3.78
C ARG A 445 2.17 -25.06 2.27
N ASP A 446 3.03 -24.14 1.89
CA ASP A 446 3.49 -24.05 0.51
C ASP A 446 4.39 -25.25 0.18
N LEU A 447 4.09 -25.97 -0.90
CA LEU A 447 4.84 -27.16 -1.32
C LEU A 447 6.24 -26.82 -1.85
N LYS A 448 6.47 -25.58 -2.29
CA LYS A 448 7.74 -25.11 -2.88
C LYS A 448 8.63 -24.34 -1.89
N ARG A 449 8.17 -24.14 -0.65
CA ARG A 449 8.86 -23.34 0.38
C ARG A 449 9.00 -24.12 1.69
N ALA A 450 9.45 -23.43 2.73
CA ALA A 450 9.69 -24.01 4.05
C ALA A 450 8.41 -24.67 4.62
N PRO A 451 8.54 -25.76 5.42
CA PRO A 451 7.40 -26.36 6.12
C PRO A 451 6.65 -25.35 7.00
N LEU A 452 5.35 -25.59 7.19
CA LEU A 452 4.57 -24.85 8.19
C LEU A 452 5.07 -25.27 9.58
N ASP A 453 5.68 -24.33 10.30
CA ASP A 453 6.23 -24.55 11.65
C ASP A 453 5.12 -24.57 12.70
N ARG A 454 4.27 -23.53 12.71
CA ARG A 454 3.21 -23.34 13.72
C ARG A 454 2.06 -22.50 13.20
N VAL A 455 0.94 -22.59 13.91
CA VAL A 455 -0.17 -21.64 13.84
C VAL A 455 -0.24 -20.92 15.19
N GLN A 456 -0.32 -19.59 15.16
CA GLN A 456 -0.50 -18.75 16.34
C GLN A 456 -1.78 -17.94 16.19
N ILE A 457 -2.57 -17.86 17.26
CA ILE A 457 -3.79 -17.05 17.27
C ILE A 457 -3.54 -15.84 18.16
N ILE A 458 -3.52 -14.65 17.58
CA ILE A 458 -3.39 -13.40 18.34
C ILE A 458 -4.78 -12.90 18.71
N LYS A 459 -5.03 -12.78 20.01
CA LYS A 459 -6.29 -12.28 20.56
C LYS A 459 -6.08 -10.87 21.13
N GLY A 460 -6.79 -9.89 20.58
CA GLY A 460 -7.00 -8.58 21.20
C GLY A 460 -8.35 -8.53 21.91
N TRP A 461 -8.46 -7.82 23.03
CA TRP A 461 -9.72 -7.56 23.70
C TRP A 461 -9.67 -6.24 24.49
N THR A 462 -10.84 -5.76 24.90
CA THR A 462 -10.97 -4.58 25.76
C THR A 462 -11.66 -4.97 27.07
N GLU A 463 -11.12 -4.49 28.19
CA GLU A 463 -11.70 -4.63 29.54
C GLU A 463 -11.84 -3.23 30.14
N LEU A 464 -13.07 -2.80 30.43
CA LEU A 464 -13.34 -1.48 31.05
C LEU A 464 -12.68 -0.29 30.31
N GLY A 465 -12.56 -0.37 28.97
CA GLY A 465 -11.90 0.66 28.15
C GLY A 465 -10.37 0.50 28.02
N VAL A 466 -9.78 -0.50 28.68
CA VAL A 466 -8.34 -0.82 28.56
C VAL A 466 -8.14 -1.88 27.48
N ASN A 467 -7.25 -1.61 26.53
CA ASN A 467 -6.89 -2.54 25.47
C ASN A 467 -5.80 -3.53 25.91
N LEU A 468 -6.03 -4.81 25.64
CA LEU A 468 -5.16 -5.93 26.00
C LEU A 468 -4.94 -6.83 24.77
N MET A 469 -3.77 -7.44 24.66
CA MET A 469 -3.44 -8.37 23.56
C MET A 469 -2.59 -9.52 24.06
N LYS A 470 -2.84 -10.73 23.54
CA LYS A 470 -2.12 -11.95 23.89
C LYS A 470 -2.02 -12.90 22.69
N SER A 471 -0.86 -13.55 22.56
CA SER A 471 -0.65 -14.69 21.66
C SER A 471 -1.09 -15.98 22.37
N LEU A 472 -1.95 -16.77 21.73
CA LEU A 472 -2.50 -18.04 22.22
C LEU A 472 -1.88 -19.25 21.52
#